data_AF-A0A815PE64-F1
#
_entry.id   AF-A0A815PE64-F1
#
_cell.length_a   1.000
_cell.length_b   1.000
_cell.length_c   1.000
_cell.angle_alpha   90.00
_cell.angle_beta   90.00
_cell.angle_gamma   90.00
#
_symmetry.space_group_name_H-M   'P 1'
#
loop_
_entity.id
_entity.type
_entity.pdbx_description
1 polymer ?
#
loop_
_entity_poly.entity_id
_entity_poly.type
_entity_poly.pdbx_seq_one_letter_code
_entity_poly.pdbx_strand_id
1 'polypeptide(L)'
;EFETGFERGGQTREHTILVKTVGVRNLIVLVNKMDDPTVNWNEARYREIEGKLSPYLKMCGFKLEKDTIFIPCSGMTGTMLIEHPETEVVPWYTGPTLIEYLDGIPSFDRNIDGCLRMPIVERYKDMGVIVLGKIESGQVQVGDRCLIMPNRTRVEVAIIDYDSIISIGYSAILHLYTTVVKVELKKLISLIDRKTGNKTKLSVPFIKQNQTAIVRFELSEPNAEICIETYKDFPKFGRFILREDDRTIAIGNVLKINP
;
A
#
# COMPACT_ATOMS: atom_id res chain seq x y z
N GLU A 1 0.10 24.50 -3.07
CA GLU A 1 -0.32 23.07 -3.00
C GLU A 1 0.63 22.20 -2.18
N PHE A 2 1.96 22.37 -2.29
CA PHE A 2 2.90 21.54 -1.53
C PHE A 2 2.72 21.62 0.00
N GLU A 3 2.61 22.83 0.56
CA GLU A 3 2.49 23.00 2.02
C GLU A 3 1.21 22.37 2.57
N THR A 4 0.07 22.54 1.89
CA THR A 4 -1.22 21.95 2.31
C THR A 4 -1.21 20.42 2.28
N GLY A 5 -0.49 19.81 1.33
CA GLY A 5 -0.30 18.36 1.28
C GLY A 5 0.62 17.80 2.37
N PHE A 6 1.54 18.63 2.89
CA PHE A 6 2.53 18.24 3.90
C PHE A 6 2.18 18.69 5.33
N GLU A 7 1.12 19.48 5.52
CA GLU A 7 0.64 19.88 6.84
C GLU A 7 0.09 18.71 7.67
N ARG A 8 -0.17 18.96 8.96
CA ARG A 8 -0.72 17.96 9.88
C ARG A 8 -2.17 17.65 9.50
N GLY A 9 -2.38 16.53 8.81
CA GLY A 9 -3.67 16.16 8.21
C GLY A 9 -3.66 16.16 6.67
N GLY A 10 -2.52 16.50 6.05
CA GLY A 10 -2.35 16.42 4.61
C GLY A 10 -2.35 14.98 4.10
N GLN A 11 -2.99 14.78 2.95
CA GLN A 11 -3.19 13.47 2.31
C GLN A 11 -1.87 12.76 1.95
N THR A 12 -0.83 13.51 1.57
CA THR A 12 0.47 12.94 1.19
C THR A 12 1.14 12.18 2.34
N ARG A 13 1.01 12.71 3.57
CA ARG A 13 1.51 12.07 4.78
C ARG A 13 0.76 10.77 5.05
N GLU A 14 -0.56 10.81 4.95
CA GLU A 14 -1.39 9.61 5.14
C GLU A 14 -1.05 8.53 4.11
N HIS A 15 -1.02 8.87 2.82
CA HIS A 15 -0.68 7.92 1.76
C HIS A 15 0.69 7.27 1.95
N THR A 16 1.71 8.02 2.38
CA THR A 16 3.05 7.47 2.65
C THR A 16 2.99 6.40 3.75
N ILE A 17 2.21 6.66 4.81
CA ILE A 17 1.99 5.74 5.92
C ILE A 17 1.23 4.48 5.46
N LEU A 18 0.21 4.65 4.62
CA LEU A 18 -0.55 3.53 4.03
C LEU A 18 0.34 2.67 3.13
N VAL A 19 1.13 3.27 2.25
CA VAL A 19 2.06 2.57 1.34
C VAL A 19 3.09 1.75 2.09
N LYS A 20 3.64 2.32 3.18
CA LYS A 20 4.55 1.57 4.05
C LYS A 20 3.87 0.38 4.71
N THR A 21 2.60 0.53 5.09
CA THR A 21 1.81 -0.53 5.71
C THR A 21 1.47 -1.64 4.74
N VAL A 22 1.19 -1.32 3.47
CA VAL A 22 1.03 -2.36 2.43
C VAL A 22 2.34 -3.15 2.26
N GLY A 23 3.48 -2.53 2.56
CA GLY A 23 4.79 -3.17 2.51
C GLY A 23 5.55 -2.92 1.23
N VAL A 24 5.23 -1.84 0.54
CA VAL A 24 5.98 -1.40 -0.62
C VAL A 24 7.42 -1.11 -0.17
N ARG A 25 8.37 -1.75 -0.85
CA ARG A 25 9.80 -1.60 -0.56
C ARG A 25 10.37 -0.38 -1.26
N ASN A 26 10.08 -0.23 -2.56
CA ASN A 26 10.60 0.84 -3.40
C ASN A 26 9.52 1.90 -3.61
N LEU A 27 9.82 3.14 -3.24
CA LEU A 27 8.92 4.28 -3.35
C LEU A 27 9.49 5.29 -4.35
N ILE A 28 8.70 5.64 -5.37
CA ILE A 28 9.06 6.68 -6.33
C ILE A 28 8.32 7.95 -5.94
N VAL A 29 9.05 9.06 -5.78
CA VAL A 29 8.47 10.37 -5.46
C VAL A 29 8.58 11.27 -6.68
N LEU A 30 7.42 11.58 -7.27
CA LEU A 30 7.31 12.49 -8.41
C LEU A 30 6.95 13.89 -7.92
N VAL A 31 7.82 14.86 -8.15
CA VAL A 31 7.56 16.28 -7.87
C VAL A 31 6.91 16.88 -9.11
N ASN A 32 5.58 16.92 -9.12
CA ASN A 32 4.78 17.36 -10.27
C ASN A 32 4.62 18.91 -10.31
N LYS A 33 4.20 19.43 -11.47
CA LYS A 33 3.92 20.86 -11.76
C LYS A 33 5.16 21.76 -11.69
N MET A 34 6.32 21.27 -12.10
CA MET A 34 7.56 22.08 -12.14
C MET A 34 7.55 23.15 -13.24
N ASP A 35 6.66 23.02 -14.23
CA ASP A 35 6.45 23.95 -15.35
C ASP A 35 5.63 25.19 -14.98
N ASP A 36 4.99 25.21 -13.81
CA ASP A 36 4.16 26.34 -13.39
C ASP A 36 5.00 27.64 -13.35
N PRO A 37 4.48 28.79 -13.83
CA PRO A 37 5.20 30.06 -13.84
C PRO A 37 5.76 30.48 -12.47
N THR A 38 5.17 29.99 -11.37
CA THR A 38 5.63 30.26 -10.00
C THR A 38 6.88 29.47 -9.60
N VAL A 39 7.15 28.34 -10.25
CA VAL A 39 8.29 27.45 -9.96
C VAL A 39 9.31 27.48 -11.10
N ASN A 40 8.86 27.46 -12.35
CA ASN A 40 9.67 27.56 -13.57
C ASN A 40 10.95 26.70 -13.52
N TRP A 41 10.80 25.42 -13.19
CA TRP A 41 11.89 24.44 -13.05
C TRP A 41 13.02 24.84 -12.08
N ASN A 42 12.71 25.65 -11.07
CA ASN A 42 13.69 26.15 -10.10
C ASN A 42 14.25 25.03 -9.21
N GLU A 43 15.57 24.87 -9.27
CA GLU A 43 16.32 23.87 -8.49
C GLU A 43 16.20 24.08 -6.98
N ALA A 44 16.24 25.32 -6.50
CA ALA A 44 16.16 25.62 -5.07
C ALA A 44 14.82 25.17 -4.48
N ARG A 45 13.72 25.34 -5.23
CA ARG A 45 12.40 24.86 -4.81
C ARG A 45 12.33 23.33 -4.76
N TYR A 46 12.91 22.65 -5.76
CA TYR A 46 12.98 21.18 -5.75
C TYR A 46 13.78 20.66 -4.56
N ARG A 47 14.98 21.22 -4.30
CA ARG A 47 15.82 20.84 -3.16
C ARG A 47 15.15 21.13 -1.81
N GLU A 48 14.36 22.19 -1.71
CA GLU A 48 13.55 22.47 -0.52
C GLU A 48 12.50 21.37 -0.27
N ILE A 49 11.81 20.93 -1.32
CA ILE A 49 10.81 19.85 -1.26
C ILE A 49 11.46 18.53 -0.86
N GLU A 50 12.58 18.18 -1.49
CA GLU A 50 13.36 16.99 -1.16
C GLU A 50 13.83 17.03 0.31
N GLY A 51 14.34 18.18 0.76
CA GLY A 51 14.78 18.39 2.14
C GLY A 51 13.65 18.27 3.17
N LYS A 52 12.43 18.69 2.83
CA LYS A 52 11.24 18.53 3.70
C LYS A 52 10.71 17.10 3.71
N LEU A 53 10.71 16.40 2.58
CA LEU A 53 10.19 15.02 2.47
C LEU A 53 11.15 13.96 3.01
N SER A 54 12.45 14.14 2.81
CA SER A 54 13.51 13.23 3.28
C SER A 54 13.40 12.81 4.76
N PRO A 55 13.28 13.73 5.74
CA PRO A 55 13.16 13.36 7.15
C PRO A 55 11.85 12.63 7.44
N TYR A 56 10.78 12.95 6.72
CA TYR A 56 9.49 12.29 6.88
C TYR A 56 9.52 10.85 6.37
N LEU A 57 10.09 10.61 5.19
CA LEU A 57 10.26 9.25 4.65
C LEU A 57 11.17 8.39 5.53
N LYS A 58 12.24 8.97 6.09
CA LYS A 58 13.09 8.32 7.10
C LYS A 58 12.31 7.96 8.37
N MET A 59 11.46 8.86 8.86
CA MET A 59 10.60 8.61 10.02
C MET A 59 9.58 7.48 9.76
N CYS A 60 9.06 7.38 8.54
CA CYS A 60 8.20 6.29 8.10
C CYS A 60 8.96 4.97 7.89
N GLY A 61 10.29 4.98 7.85
CA GLY A 61 11.14 3.80 7.75
C GLY A 61 11.52 3.39 6.33
N PHE A 62 11.50 4.32 5.36
CA PHE A 62 12.12 4.14 4.04
C PHE A 62 13.60 4.52 4.07
N LYS A 63 14.44 3.79 3.32
CA LYS A 63 15.86 4.12 3.17
C LYS A 63 16.05 4.99 1.93
N LEU A 64 16.35 6.27 2.12
CA LEU A 64 16.43 7.24 1.02
C LEU A 64 17.41 6.85 -0.10
N GLU A 65 18.54 6.22 0.24
CA GLU A 65 19.61 5.95 -0.74
C GLU A 65 19.37 4.72 -1.62
N LYS A 66 18.46 3.82 -1.23
CA LYS A 66 18.23 2.54 -1.94
C LYS A 66 16.79 2.34 -2.35
N ASP A 67 15.87 2.81 -1.52
CA ASP A 67 14.45 2.48 -1.61
C ASP A 67 13.64 3.67 -2.14
N THR A 68 14.25 4.84 -2.34
CA THR A 68 13.53 6.06 -2.75
C THR A 68 14.28 6.79 -3.86
N ILE A 69 13.54 7.23 -4.88
CA ILE A 69 14.03 8.13 -5.91
C ILE A 69 13.11 9.35 -6.02
N PHE A 70 13.70 10.52 -6.19
CA PHE A 70 12.99 11.76 -6.47
C PHE A 70 13.16 12.13 -7.94
N ILE A 71 12.06 12.34 -8.64
CA ILE A 71 12.05 12.70 -10.06
C ILE A 71 11.19 13.97 -10.22
N PRO A 72 11.74 15.09 -10.72
CA PRO A 72 10.94 16.25 -11.09
C PRO A 72 10.15 15.92 -12.36
N CYS A 73 8.86 16.25 -12.41
CA CYS A 73 8.05 16.02 -13.60
C CYS A 73 7.02 17.12 -13.82
N SER A 74 6.48 17.15 -15.04
CA SER A 74 5.30 17.94 -15.37
C SER A 74 4.30 17.06 -16.10
N GLY A 75 3.14 16.85 -15.47
CA GLY A 75 2.04 16.10 -16.08
C GLY A 75 1.35 16.82 -17.24
N MET A 76 1.46 18.15 -17.32
CA MET A 76 0.85 18.96 -18.38
C MET A 76 1.67 18.91 -19.67
N THR A 77 3.00 19.07 -19.53
CA THR A 77 3.92 19.10 -20.68
C THR A 77 4.46 17.71 -21.04
N GLY A 78 4.35 16.73 -20.13
CA GLY A 78 4.87 15.38 -20.32
C GLY A 78 6.37 15.24 -20.04
N THR A 79 7.05 16.33 -19.68
CA THR A 79 8.48 16.38 -19.43
C THR A 79 8.88 15.47 -18.26
N MET A 80 9.97 14.71 -18.44
CA MET A 80 10.52 13.72 -17.48
C MET A 80 9.64 12.48 -17.24
N LEU A 81 8.56 12.30 -18.01
CA LEU A 81 7.76 11.07 -17.96
C LEU A 81 8.27 10.01 -18.94
N ILE A 82 8.38 10.36 -20.22
CA ILE A 82 8.75 9.45 -21.31
C ILE A 82 10.06 9.90 -21.95
N GLU A 83 10.13 11.16 -22.34
CA GLU A 83 11.26 11.75 -23.04
C GLU A 83 12.12 12.56 -22.07
N HIS A 84 13.43 12.50 -22.28
CA HIS A 84 14.34 13.47 -21.68
C HIS A 84 14.02 14.84 -22.26
N PRO A 85 13.84 15.89 -21.44
CA PRO A 85 13.72 17.24 -21.96
C PRO A 85 14.95 17.57 -22.80
N GLU A 86 14.76 18.45 -23.79
CA GLU A 86 15.89 19.18 -24.36
C GLU A 86 16.69 19.81 -23.21
N THR A 87 18.02 19.66 -23.24
CA THR A 87 18.95 19.89 -22.12
C THR A 87 18.85 21.29 -21.49
N GLU A 88 18.15 22.22 -22.14
CA GLU A 88 17.90 23.59 -21.68
C GLU A 88 16.86 23.72 -20.56
N VAL A 89 15.88 22.81 -20.45
CA VAL A 89 14.75 23.00 -19.52
C VAL A 89 15.14 22.63 -18.08
N VAL A 90 15.97 21.60 -17.89
CA VAL A 90 16.38 21.11 -16.56
C VAL A 90 17.87 20.74 -16.54
N PRO A 91 18.78 21.71 -16.66
CA PRO A 91 20.23 21.43 -16.75
C PRO A 91 20.81 20.84 -15.46
N TRP A 92 20.11 20.99 -14.33
CA TRP A 92 20.56 20.57 -13.01
C TRP A 92 20.19 19.11 -12.65
N TYR A 93 19.24 18.49 -13.36
CA TYR A 93 18.81 17.12 -13.07
C TYR A 93 19.46 16.13 -14.03
N THR A 94 20.21 15.17 -13.48
CA THR A 94 20.95 14.13 -14.24
C THR A 94 20.43 12.72 -13.98
N GLY A 95 19.26 12.61 -13.35
CA GLY A 95 18.62 11.32 -13.06
C GLY A 95 17.84 10.74 -14.25
N PRO A 96 17.37 9.49 -14.15
CA PRO A 96 16.56 8.85 -15.18
C PRO A 96 15.15 9.47 -15.26
N THR A 97 14.50 9.32 -16.41
CA THR A 97 13.06 9.58 -16.54
C THR A 97 12.24 8.54 -15.77
N LEU A 98 10.95 8.81 -15.58
CA LEU A 98 10.06 7.87 -14.88
C LEU A 98 10.02 6.49 -15.56
N ILE A 99 9.89 6.43 -16.89
CA ILE A 99 9.81 5.14 -17.60
C ILE A 99 11.13 4.38 -17.56
N GLU A 100 12.26 5.05 -17.81
CA GLU A 100 13.57 4.41 -17.71
C GLU A 100 13.82 3.82 -16.33
N TYR A 101 13.40 4.54 -15.29
CA TYR A 101 13.49 4.02 -13.93
C TYR A 101 12.61 2.80 -13.73
N LEU A 102 11.35 2.82 -14.21
CA LEU A 102 10.42 1.70 -14.11
C LEU A 102 10.93 0.45 -14.84
N ASP A 103 11.54 0.61 -16.01
CA ASP A 103 12.14 -0.49 -16.78
C ASP A 103 13.39 -1.06 -16.11
N GLY A 104 14.13 -0.24 -15.37
CA GLY A 104 15.31 -0.64 -14.61
C GLY A 104 15.04 -1.35 -13.28
N ILE A 105 13.77 -1.45 -12.83
CA ILE A 105 13.44 -2.07 -11.54
C ILE A 105 13.68 -3.58 -11.62
N PRO A 106 14.48 -4.17 -10.71
CA PRO A 106 14.68 -5.62 -10.70
C PRO A 106 13.36 -6.34 -10.42
N SER A 107 13.14 -7.46 -11.11
CA SER A 107 11.95 -8.29 -10.94
C SER A 107 11.79 -8.73 -9.47
N PHE A 108 10.57 -8.60 -8.95
CA PHE A 108 10.25 -9.03 -7.59
C PHE A 108 10.11 -10.56 -7.50
N ASP A 109 10.62 -11.15 -6.42
CA ASP A 109 10.44 -12.58 -6.13
C ASP A 109 8.94 -12.91 -6.01
N ARG A 110 8.46 -13.76 -6.91
CA ARG A 110 7.10 -14.28 -6.88
C ARG A 110 7.11 -15.60 -6.12
N ASN A 111 6.25 -15.72 -5.10
CA ASN A 111 6.08 -16.98 -4.37
C ASN A 111 5.13 -17.89 -5.15
N ILE A 112 5.66 -18.61 -6.14
CA ILE A 112 4.89 -19.48 -7.03
C ILE A 112 4.58 -20.82 -6.33
N ASP A 113 5.52 -21.33 -5.52
CA ASP A 113 5.40 -22.64 -4.87
C ASP A 113 4.53 -22.61 -3.59
N GLY A 114 4.25 -21.43 -3.05
CA GLY A 114 3.37 -21.28 -1.88
C GLY A 114 1.91 -21.62 -2.19
N CYS A 115 1.10 -21.95 -1.18
CA CYS A 115 -0.31 -22.26 -1.44
C CYS A 115 -1.09 -21.03 -1.97
N LEU A 116 -2.09 -21.29 -2.81
CA LEU A 116 -2.89 -20.27 -3.48
C LEU A 116 -3.58 -19.33 -2.48
N ARG A 117 -3.29 -18.03 -2.61
CA ARG A 117 -3.96 -16.95 -1.89
C ARG A 117 -4.30 -15.82 -2.84
N MET A 118 -5.59 -15.56 -2.98
CA MET A 118 -6.13 -14.53 -3.85
C MET A 118 -7.22 -13.77 -3.09
N PRO A 119 -6.93 -12.57 -2.56
CA PRO A 119 -7.99 -11.69 -2.06
C PRO A 119 -8.91 -11.32 -3.22
N ILE A 120 -10.21 -11.55 -3.04
CA ILE A 120 -11.23 -11.17 -4.01
C ILE A 120 -11.49 -9.69 -3.85
N VAL A 121 -11.21 -8.94 -4.91
CA VAL A 121 -11.43 -7.49 -4.99
C VAL A 121 -12.87 -7.22 -5.43
N GLU A 122 -13.30 -7.83 -6.52
CA GLU A 122 -14.63 -7.61 -7.09
C GLU A 122 -15.30 -8.91 -7.46
N ARG A 123 -16.64 -8.86 -7.52
CA ARG A 123 -17.44 -9.94 -8.08
C ARG A 123 -18.41 -9.37 -9.11
N TYR A 124 -18.55 -10.08 -10.21
CA TYR A 124 -19.54 -9.81 -11.24
C TYR A 124 -20.36 -11.06 -11.51
N LYS A 125 -21.60 -10.87 -11.97
CA LYS A 125 -22.45 -11.96 -12.44
C LYS A 125 -22.63 -11.78 -13.94
N ASP A 126 -21.95 -12.61 -14.71
CA ASP A 126 -22.12 -12.70 -16.15
C ASP A 126 -21.87 -14.14 -16.58
N MET A 127 -22.90 -14.81 -17.08
CA MET A 127 -22.90 -16.25 -17.43
C MET A 127 -22.23 -17.17 -16.39
N GLY A 128 -22.26 -16.77 -15.11
CA GLY A 128 -21.46 -17.35 -14.04
C GLY A 128 -21.15 -16.31 -12.95
N VAL A 129 -20.32 -16.68 -11.98
CA VAL A 129 -19.77 -15.75 -10.97
C VAL A 129 -18.32 -15.50 -11.31
N ILE A 130 -18.02 -14.27 -11.73
CA ILE A 130 -16.65 -13.82 -12.01
C ILE A 130 -16.11 -13.17 -10.75
N VAL A 131 -14.91 -13.56 -10.33
CA VAL A 131 -14.20 -12.93 -9.23
C VAL A 131 -12.89 -12.36 -9.74
N LEU A 132 -12.65 -11.09 -9.46
CA LEU A 132 -11.41 -10.40 -9.76
C LEU A 132 -10.61 -10.28 -8.48
N GLY A 133 -9.31 -10.53 -8.58
CA GLY A 133 -8.43 -10.51 -7.44
C GLY A 133 -6.98 -10.63 -7.89
N LYS A 134 -6.08 -10.21 -7.02
CA LYS A 134 -4.65 -10.35 -7.27
C LYS A 134 -4.16 -11.64 -6.63
N ILE A 135 -3.43 -12.47 -7.36
CA ILE A 135 -2.79 -13.64 -6.77
C ILE A 135 -1.56 -13.17 -5.99
N GLU A 136 -1.59 -13.35 -4.67
CA GLU A 136 -0.50 -12.92 -3.79
C GLU A 136 0.54 -14.02 -3.55
N SER A 137 0.12 -15.29 -3.68
CA SER A 137 0.96 -16.49 -3.60
C SER A 137 0.29 -17.64 -4.32
N GLY A 138 1.09 -18.54 -4.88
CA GLY A 138 0.64 -19.75 -5.55
C GLY A 138 0.27 -19.54 -7.01
N GLN A 139 -0.26 -20.61 -7.60
CA GLN A 139 -0.75 -20.66 -8.97
C GLN A 139 -2.14 -21.29 -8.98
N VAL A 140 -2.92 -20.97 -10.00
CA VAL A 140 -4.24 -21.53 -10.23
C VAL A 140 -4.34 -21.92 -11.69
N GLN A 141 -4.85 -23.12 -11.93
CA GLN A 141 -5.14 -23.63 -13.26
C GLN A 141 -6.64 -23.88 -13.42
N VAL A 142 -7.04 -24.01 -14.66
CA VAL A 142 -8.42 -24.28 -15.02
C VAL A 142 -8.75 -25.72 -14.63
N GLY A 143 -9.89 -25.92 -13.98
CA GLY A 143 -10.30 -27.20 -13.39
C GLY A 143 -9.82 -27.38 -11.95
N ASP A 144 -9.02 -26.46 -11.41
CA ASP A 144 -8.62 -26.53 -10.00
C ASP A 144 -9.81 -26.29 -9.07
N ARG A 145 -9.87 -27.09 -8.00
CA ARG A 145 -10.84 -26.92 -6.93
C ARG A 145 -10.27 -25.99 -5.88
N CYS A 146 -10.82 -24.78 -5.79
CA CYS A 146 -10.43 -23.78 -4.81
C CYS A 146 -11.43 -23.75 -3.64
N LEU A 147 -10.96 -23.31 -2.48
CA LEU A 147 -11.80 -23.07 -1.31
C LEU A 147 -11.93 -21.56 -1.10
N ILE A 148 -13.15 -21.05 -1.20
CA ILE A 148 -13.46 -19.67 -0.84
C ILE A 148 -13.65 -19.59 0.66
N MET A 149 -12.84 -18.76 1.29
CA MET A 149 -13.00 -18.32 2.67
C MET A 149 -13.57 -16.88 2.69
N PRO A 150 -14.31 -16.47 3.72
CA PRO A 150 -14.54 -17.16 5.00
C PRO A 150 -15.63 -18.25 4.97
N ASN A 151 -16.57 -18.20 4.00
CA ASN A 151 -17.75 -19.08 3.93
C ASN A 151 -17.47 -20.59 3.73
N ARG A 152 -16.21 -21.00 3.55
CA ARG A 152 -15.76 -22.38 3.30
C ARG A 152 -16.46 -23.06 2.12
N THR A 153 -16.76 -22.30 1.08
CA THR A 153 -17.41 -22.81 -0.13
C THR A 153 -16.38 -23.35 -1.10
N ARG A 154 -16.51 -24.61 -1.50
CA ARG A 154 -15.67 -25.19 -2.57
C ARG A 154 -16.19 -24.74 -3.93
N VAL A 155 -15.29 -24.28 -4.78
CA VAL A 155 -15.58 -23.84 -6.14
C VAL A 155 -14.58 -24.48 -7.10
N GLU A 156 -14.98 -24.63 -8.35
CA GLU A 156 -14.10 -25.08 -9.43
C GLU A 156 -13.82 -23.90 -10.35
N VAL A 157 -12.56 -23.73 -10.72
CA VAL A 157 -12.13 -22.64 -11.60
C VAL A 157 -12.44 -23.03 -13.04
N ALA A 158 -13.39 -22.35 -13.66
CA ALA A 158 -13.70 -22.51 -15.08
C ALA A 158 -13.13 -21.33 -15.88
N ILE A 159 -12.72 -21.59 -17.13
CA ILE A 159 -12.46 -20.52 -18.09
C ILE A 159 -13.78 -19.86 -18.41
N ILE A 160 -13.81 -18.54 -18.27
CA ILE A 160 -14.83 -17.72 -18.91
C ILE A 160 -14.15 -17.21 -20.17
N ASP A 161 -14.57 -17.72 -21.31
CA ASP A 161 -14.12 -17.23 -22.60
C ASP A 161 -14.58 -15.79 -22.72
N TYR A 162 -13.65 -14.84 -22.84
CA TYR A 162 -13.96 -13.42 -22.88
C TYR A 162 -13.47 -12.83 -24.19
N ASP A 163 -14.39 -12.76 -25.16
CA ASP A 163 -14.23 -12.00 -26.39
C ASP A 163 -14.63 -10.54 -26.16
N SER A 164 -13.77 -9.71 -25.55
CA SER A 164 -13.92 -8.26 -25.68
C SER A 164 -12.59 -7.53 -25.53
N ILE A 165 -12.25 -6.71 -26.54
CA ILE A 165 -11.09 -5.82 -26.53
C ILE A 165 -11.41 -4.62 -25.64
N ILE A 166 -10.63 -4.43 -24.57
CA ILE A 166 -10.67 -3.23 -23.72
C ILE A 166 -9.82 -2.14 -24.38
N SER A 167 -10.43 -0.99 -24.74
CA SER A 167 -9.74 0.15 -25.36
C SER A 167 -9.57 1.34 -24.40
N ILE A 168 -8.69 2.28 -24.77
CA ILE A 168 -8.46 3.54 -24.06
C ILE A 168 -9.80 4.31 -23.92
N GLY A 169 -10.20 4.64 -22.69
CA GLY A 169 -11.46 5.33 -22.37
C GLY A 169 -12.48 4.53 -21.54
N TYR A 170 -12.17 3.28 -21.16
CA TYR A 170 -13.01 2.51 -20.25
C TYR A 170 -12.96 3.08 -18.82
N SER A 171 -14.11 3.50 -18.29
CA SER A 171 -14.27 4.01 -16.92
C SER A 171 -14.91 2.94 -16.03
N ALA A 172 -14.20 2.54 -14.99
CA ALA A 172 -14.70 1.70 -13.90
C ALA A 172 -14.43 2.37 -12.55
N ILE A 173 -15.30 2.12 -11.57
CA ILE A 173 -15.17 2.66 -10.21
C ILE A 173 -14.24 1.75 -9.41
N LEU A 174 -13.12 2.33 -8.95
CA LEU A 174 -12.04 1.65 -8.24
C LEU A 174 -12.27 1.68 -6.72
N HIS A 175 -12.34 0.51 -6.10
CA HIS A 175 -12.23 0.34 -4.64
C HIS A 175 -11.13 -0.68 -4.29
N LEU A 176 -10.30 -0.34 -3.30
CA LEU A 176 -9.06 -1.06 -2.96
C LEU A 176 -9.18 -1.94 -1.69
N TYR A 177 -8.50 -3.10 -1.67
CA TYR A 177 -8.16 -4.00 -0.54
C TYR A 177 -9.28 -4.82 0.18
N THR A 178 -10.54 -4.44 -0.02
CA THR A 178 -11.79 -5.27 -0.05
C THR A 178 -12.33 -6.05 1.15
N THR A 179 -11.71 -6.01 2.33
CA THR A 179 -12.44 -6.42 3.55
C THR A 179 -12.26 -5.41 4.66
N VAL A 180 -13.29 -4.59 4.88
CA VAL A 180 -13.39 -3.66 6.01
C VAL A 180 -14.35 -4.29 7.01
N VAL A 181 -13.83 -4.71 8.16
CA VAL A 181 -14.65 -5.28 9.24
C VAL A 181 -14.47 -4.42 10.47
N LYS A 182 -15.58 -4.15 11.15
CA LYS A 182 -15.57 -3.42 12.42
C LYS A 182 -14.99 -4.32 13.52
N VAL A 183 -13.95 -3.83 14.19
CA VAL A 183 -13.27 -4.53 15.27
C VAL A 183 -13.41 -3.76 16.58
N GLU A 184 -13.56 -4.50 17.67
CA GLU A 184 -13.59 -3.99 19.03
C GLU A 184 -12.32 -4.38 19.78
N LEU A 185 -11.71 -3.39 20.43
CA LEU A 185 -10.58 -3.61 21.32
C LEU A 185 -11.08 -4.26 22.60
N LYS A 186 -10.81 -5.56 22.77
CA LYS A 186 -11.21 -6.28 23.99
C LYS A 186 -10.19 -6.17 25.10
N LYS A 187 -8.89 -6.26 24.76
CA LYS A 187 -7.83 -6.30 25.78
C LYS A 187 -6.52 -5.70 25.32
N LEU A 188 -5.99 -4.79 26.12
CA LEU A 188 -4.60 -4.36 26.07
C LEU A 188 -3.72 -5.35 26.82
N ILE A 189 -2.83 -6.06 26.10
CA ILE A 189 -2.00 -7.11 26.70
C ILE A 189 -0.75 -6.50 27.33
N SER A 190 0.01 -5.69 26.59
CA SER A 190 1.25 -5.08 27.09
C SER A 190 1.75 -3.94 26.23
N LEU A 191 2.50 -3.01 26.81
CA LEU A 191 3.32 -2.04 26.06
C LEU A 191 4.63 -2.67 25.58
N ILE A 192 5.07 -2.26 24.39
CA ILE A 192 6.36 -2.61 23.80
C ILE A 192 7.22 -1.35 23.73
N ASP A 193 8.46 -1.46 24.17
CA ASP A 193 9.47 -0.42 23.92
C ASP A 193 9.96 -0.50 22.45
N ARG A 194 9.79 0.62 21.74
CA ARG A 194 10.10 0.74 20.30
C ARG A 194 11.58 0.53 19.97
N LYS A 195 12.50 0.74 20.94
CA LYS A 195 13.95 0.57 20.73
C LYS A 195 14.42 -0.85 20.99
N THR A 196 13.89 -1.49 22.03
CA THR A 196 14.38 -2.80 22.50
C THR A 196 13.49 -3.96 22.06
N GLY A 197 12.27 -3.70 21.60
CA GLY A 197 11.29 -4.74 21.25
C GLY A 197 10.75 -5.51 22.46
N ASN A 198 11.20 -5.17 23.68
CA ASN A 198 10.84 -5.88 24.90
C ASN A 198 9.49 -5.40 25.46
N LYS A 199 8.77 -6.34 26.06
CA LYS A 199 7.54 -6.05 26.81
C LYS A 199 7.91 -5.32 28.09
N THR A 200 7.31 -4.16 28.32
CA THR A 200 7.61 -3.36 29.51
C THR A 200 6.52 -3.49 30.55
N LYS A 201 5.32 -2.96 30.28
CA LYS A 201 4.19 -2.98 31.21
C LYS A 201 3.14 -4.00 30.76
N LEU A 202 2.81 -4.93 31.65
CA LEU A 202 1.71 -5.88 31.48
C LEU A 202 0.37 -5.20 31.87
N SER A 203 -0.68 -5.40 31.08
CA SER A 203 -2.05 -4.92 31.34
C SER A 203 -2.16 -3.41 31.62
N VAL A 204 -2.07 -2.59 30.56
CA VAL A 204 -2.24 -1.13 30.66
C VAL A 204 -3.69 -0.69 30.37
N PRO A 205 -4.22 0.34 31.05
CA PRO A 205 -5.60 0.78 30.86
C PRO A 205 -5.83 1.61 29.58
N PHE A 206 -4.80 2.26 29.04
CA PHE A 206 -4.88 3.06 27.82
C PHE A 206 -3.51 3.15 27.12
N ILE A 207 -3.53 3.52 25.83
CA ILE A 207 -2.35 3.78 25.01
C ILE A 207 -2.30 5.27 24.68
N LYS A 208 -1.13 5.92 24.79
CA LYS A 208 -0.90 7.30 24.36
C LYS A 208 -0.32 7.35 22.94
N GLN A 209 -0.41 8.51 22.29
CA GLN A 209 0.19 8.76 20.98
C GLN A 209 1.68 8.35 20.96
N ASN A 210 2.13 7.72 19.88
CA ASN A 210 3.50 7.20 19.66
C ASN A 210 3.93 5.99 20.51
N GLN A 211 3.01 5.38 21.27
CA GLN A 211 3.29 4.14 22.00
C GLN A 211 2.96 2.91 21.15
N THR A 212 3.71 1.83 21.37
CA THR A 212 3.47 0.53 20.73
C THR A 212 2.93 -0.44 21.77
N ALA A 213 1.91 -1.21 21.42
CA ALA A 213 1.27 -2.15 22.33
C ALA A 213 0.85 -3.44 21.62
N ILE A 214 0.77 -4.52 22.39
CA ILE A 214 0.09 -5.75 21.98
C ILE A 214 -1.35 -5.64 22.42
N VAL A 215 -2.26 -5.79 21.46
CA VAL A 215 -3.69 -5.64 21.65
C VAL A 215 -4.39 -6.89 21.14
N ARG A 216 -5.44 -7.31 21.85
CA ARG A 216 -6.39 -8.31 21.38
C ARG A 216 -7.64 -7.61 20.87
N PHE A 217 -7.91 -7.80 19.59
CA PHE A 217 -9.14 -7.40 18.94
C PHE A 217 -10.11 -8.57 18.88
N GLU A 218 -11.40 -8.27 18.93
CA GLU A 218 -12.48 -9.16 18.56
C GLU A 218 -13.35 -8.47 17.51
N LEU A 219 -14.05 -9.25 16.69
CA LEU A 219 -14.97 -8.69 15.71
C LEU A 219 -16.20 -8.17 16.46
N SER A 220 -16.66 -6.96 16.12
CA SER A 220 -17.84 -6.35 16.78
C SER A 220 -19.12 -7.14 16.54
N GLU A 221 -19.22 -7.80 15.39
CA GLU A 221 -20.41 -8.55 15.00
C GLU A 221 -20.25 -10.03 15.34
N PRO A 222 -21.24 -10.66 16.01
CA PRO A 222 -21.12 -12.01 16.55
C PRO A 222 -20.94 -13.12 15.51
N ASN A 223 -21.29 -12.86 14.24
CA ASN A 223 -21.14 -13.80 13.12
C ASN A 223 -20.22 -13.25 12.02
N ALA A 224 -19.51 -12.14 12.26
CA ALA A 224 -18.52 -11.70 11.29
C ALA A 224 -17.36 -12.69 11.28
N GLU A 225 -16.87 -13.00 10.09
CA GLU A 225 -15.69 -13.81 9.89
C GLU A 225 -14.71 -13.02 9.03
N ILE A 226 -13.42 -13.10 9.35
CA ILE A 226 -12.37 -12.45 8.58
C ILE A 226 -11.24 -13.44 8.31
N CYS A 227 -10.71 -13.40 7.09
CA CYS A 227 -9.53 -14.15 6.72
C CYS A 227 -8.29 -13.32 7.04
N ILE A 228 -7.54 -13.73 8.05
CA ILE A 228 -6.25 -13.12 8.42
C ILE A 228 -5.19 -14.20 8.61
N GLU A 229 -3.94 -13.87 8.35
CA GLU A 229 -2.79 -14.74 8.63
C GLU A 229 -1.81 -14.04 9.57
N THR A 230 -0.89 -14.80 10.18
CA THR A 230 0.14 -14.17 11.00
C THR A 230 1.13 -13.43 10.11
N TYR A 231 1.69 -12.32 10.60
CA TYR A 231 2.69 -11.55 9.87
C TYR A 231 3.95 -12.35 9.55
N LYS A 232 4.29 -13.32 10.40
CA LYS A 232 5.45 -14.18 10.22
C LYS A 232 5.28 -15.10 9.00
N ASP A 233 4.08 -15.65 8.82
CA ASP A 233 3.81 -16.62 7.77
C ASP A 233 3.50 -15.90 6.45
N PHE A 234 2.59 -14.92 6.48
CA PHE A 234 2.20 -14.14 5.30
C PHE A 234 2.14 -12.64 5.61
N PRO A 235 3.24 -11.90 5.40
CA PRO A 235 3.32 -10.47 5.68
C PRO A 235 2.23 -9.61 5.03
N LYS A 236 1.73 -10.01 3.86
CA LYS A 236 0.69 -9.26 3.13
C LYS A 236 -0.69 -9.35 3.80
N PHE A 237 -1.04 -10.50 4.37
CA PHE A 237 -2.31 -10.72 5.10
C PHE A 237 -2.19 -10.45 6.60
N GLY A 238 -0.97 -10.40 7.13
CA GLY A 238 -0.71 -10.12 8.54
C GLY A 238 -0.49 -8.66 8.87
N ARG A 239 -0.61 -7.72 7.92
CA ARG A 239 -0.58 -6.27 8.18
C ARG A 239 -1.99 -5.71 8.12
N PHE A 240 -2.31 -4.81 9.04
CA PHE A 240 -3.62 -4.16 9.09
C PHE A 240 -3.50 -2.70 9.51
N ILE A 241 -4.53 -1.94 9.18
CA ILE A 241 -4.66 -0.51 9.47
C ILE A 241 -5.96 -0.33 10.24
N LEU A 242 -5.89 0.43 11.32
CA LEU A 242 -7.07 0.85 12.08
C LEU A 242 -7.38 2.29 11.69
N ARG A 243 -8.65 2.55 11.37
CA ARG A 243 -9.15 3.87 11.01
C ARG A 243 -10.35 4.23 11.87
N GLU A 244 -10.44 5.52 12.21
CA GLU A 244 -11.57 6.14 12.89
C GLU A 244 -11.84 7.48 12.18
N ASP A 245 -13.08 7.73 11.75
CA ASP A 245 -13.50 8.95 11.04
C ASP A 245 -12.55 9.35 9.90
N ASP A 246 -12.27 8.41 9.00
CA ASP A 246 -11.35 8.55 7.86
C ASP A 246 -9.90 8.88 8.22
N ARG A 247 -9.51 8.83 9.49
CA ARG A 247 -8.12 9.01 9.92
C ARG A 247 -7.51 7.69 10.33
N THR A 248 -6.29 7.45 9.86
CA THR A 248 -5.50 6.31 10.32
C THR A 248 -5.07 6.50 11.77
N ILE A 249 -5.61 5.70 12.69
CA ILE A 249 -5.31 5.76 14.12
C ILE A 249 -4.11 4.90 14.49
N ALA A 250 -3.93 3.76 13.82
CA ALA A 250 -2.83 2.84 14.10
C ALA A 250 -2.55 1.89 12.93
N ILE A 251 -1.33 1.35 12.93
CA ILE A 251 -0.88 0.28 12.05
C ILE A 251 -0.44 -0.87 12.91
N GLY A 252 -0.75 -2.10 12.50
CA GLY A 252 -0.41 -3.29 13.27
C GLY A 252 0.01 -4.48 12.42
N ASN A 253 0.67 -5.41 13.09
CA ASN A 253 1.03 -6.72 12.57
C ASN A 253 0.31 -7.79 13.41
N VAL A 254 -0.32 -8.77 12.74
CA VAL A 254 -0.97 -9.91 13.38
C VAL A 254 0.09 -10.85 13.93
N LEU A 255 0.19 -10.93 15.26
CA LEU A 255 1.17 -11.80 15.93
C LEU A 255 0.63 -13.19 16.21
N LYS A 256 -0.67 -13.29 16.50
CA LYS A 256 -1.33 -14.54 16.87
C LYS A 256 -2.80 -14.47 16.51
N ILE A 257 -3.32 -15.58 16.01
CA ILE A 257 -4.75 -15.79 15.75
C ILE A 257 -5.22 -16.81 16.77
N ASN A 258 -6.32 -16.50 17.45
CA ASN A 258 -7.02 -17.46 18.30
C ASN A 258 -8.25 -17.91 17.51
N PRO A 259 -8.35 -19.19 17.14
CA PRO A 259 -9.52 -19.73 16.46
C PRO A 259 -10.75 -19.79 17.38
#